data_AF-X1KNR0-F1
#
_entry.id   AF-X1KNR0-F1
#
_cell.length_a   1.000
_cell.length_b   1.000
_cell.length_c   1.000
_cell.angle_alpha   90.00
_cell.angle_beta   90.00
_cell.angle_gamma   90.00
#
_symmetry.space_group_name_H-M   'P 1'
#
loop_
_entity.id
_entity.type
_entity.pdbx_description
1 polymer ?
#
loop_
_entity_poly.entity_id
_entity_poly.type
_entity_poly.pdbx_seq_one_letter_code
_entity_poly.pdbx_strand_id
1 'polypeptide(L)'
;MILRQALVQNFRSVVDSGVVRIEEGITVLIGKNEQGKTNFLKALASSNQGRSYSPGELPNHLRPSLEEKPPQEIPIVTLWFEPDPGDRTVLKEIVEDIDSVKLLRVTKFYDGSYQFSVSKEQSPEQPLQFARPDTSPEVDEIRRVAEELRAKLLGHTDRLPEFAPSKDKIAQLTESLATADFAKVGQLAEVRRTFDPRNSWLYEYHLKRILKVLEATVRWYIS
;
A
#
# COMPACT_ATOMS: atom_id res chain seq x y z
N MET A 1 -1.87 -1.03 -20.03
CA MET A 1 -1.83 0.42 -19.75
C MET A 1 -1.20 1.14 -20.92
N ILE A 2 -1.78 2.29 -21.31
CA ILE A 2 -1.28 3.09 -22.43
C ILE A 2 -0.63 4.36 -21.89
N LEU A 3 0.63 4.63 -22.25
CA LEU A 3 1.31 5.87 -21.88
C LEU A 3 0.75 7.03 -22.71
N ARG A 4 0.20 8.06 -22.06
CA ARG A 4 -0.38 9.24 -22.71
C ARG A 4 0.48 10.49 -22.59
N GLN A 5 1.21 10.62 -21.49
CA GLN A 5 2.07 11.79 -21.25
C GLN A 5 3.33 11.38 -20.50
N ALA A 6 4.39 12.14 -20.70
CA ALA A 6 5.63 12.00 -19.95
C ALA A 6 6.29 13.36 -19.67
N LEU A 7 6.94 13.47 -18.53
CA LEU A 7 7.72 14.63 -18.10
C LEU A 7 9.03 14.11 -17.52
N VAL A 8 10.14 14.65 -17.99
CA VAL A 8 11.48 14.35 -17.49
C VAL A 8 12.07 15.60 -16.89
N GLN A 9 12.55 15.49 -15.65
CA GLN A 9 13.15 16.58 -14.90
C GLN A 9 14.47 16.12 -14.29
N ASN A 10 15.39 17.05 -14.05
CA ASN A 10 16.62 16.79 -13.30
C ASN A 10 17.41 15.54 -13.76
N PHE A 11 17.45 15.25 -15.06
CA PHE A 11 18.09 14.05 -15.60
C PHE A 11 19.11 14.38 -16.69
N ARG A 12 20.39 14.21 -16.37
CA ARG A 12 21.54 14.44 -17.25
C ARG A 12 21.46 15.84 -17.88
N SER A 13 21.32 15.94 -19.20
CA SER A 13 21.19 17.25 -19.87
C SER A 13 19.77 17.84 -19.82
N VAL A 14 18.79 17.13 -19.26
CA VAL A 14 17.39 17.57 -19.20
C VAL A 14 17.13 18.19 -17.83
N VAL A 15 16.92 19.51 -17.82
CA VAL A 15 16.47 20.23 -16.62
C VAL A 15 14.98 20.04 -16.43
N ASP A 16 14.22 20.33 -17.48
CA ASP A 16 12.78 20.14 -17.57
C ASP A 16 12.41 19.97 -19.05
N SER A 17 11.72 18.88 -19.40
CA SER A 17 11.23 18.66 -20.76
C SER A 17 9.91 19.36 -21.06
N GLY A 18 9.21 19.85 -20.03
CA GLY A 18 7.78 20.06 -20.06
C GLY A 18 7.01 18.74 -20.19
N VAL A 19 5.68 18.82 -20.14
CA VAL A 19 4.81 17.66 -20.39
C VAL A 19 4.79 17.38 -21.89
N VAL A 20 5.29 16.20 -22.26
CA VAL A 20 5.26 15.67 -23.64
C VAL A 20 4.05 14.75 -23.77
N ARG A 21 3.16 15.04 -24.72
CA ARG A 21 2.04 14.17 -25.07
C ARG A 21 2.52 13.07 -26.00
N ILE A 22 2.07 11.85 -25.74
CA ILE A 22 2.38 10.65 -26.52
C ILE A 22 1.19 10.36 -27.42
N GLU A 23 1.46 10.32 -28.72
CA GLU A 23 0.48 10.00 -29.77
C GLU A 23 0.21 8.49 -29.79
N GLU A 24 -1.00 8.08 -30.18
CA GLU A 24 -1.42 6.67 -30.21
C GLU A 24 -0.62 5.78 -31.16
N GLY A 25 -0.07 6.38 -32.22
CA GLY A 25 0.78 5.70 -33.19
C GLY A 25 2.26 5.93 -32.92
N ILE A 26 2.85 6.86 -33.69
CA ILE A 26 4.27 7.16 -33.63
C ILE A 26 4.45 8.57 -33.07
N THR A 27 5.11 8.66 -31.92
CA THR A 27 5.56 9.94 -31.36
C THR A 27 6.96 10.26 -31.90
N VAL A 28 7.09 11.35 -32.66
CA VAL A 28 8.38 11.79 -33.23
C VAL A 28 8.98 12.88 -32.35
N LEU A 29 10.18 12.63 -31.81
CA LEU A 29 10.95 13.62 -31.04
C LEU A 29 11.85 14.43 -31.98
N ILE A 30 11.48 15.68 -32.24
CA ILE A 30 12.24 16.60 -33.09
C ILE A 30 12.96 17.62 -32.20
N GLY A 31 14.23 17.90 -32.50
CA GLY A 31 14.96 18.96 -31.81
C GLY A 31 16.40 19.06 -32.26
N LYS A 32 16.95 20.27 -32.21
CA LYS A 32 18.34 20.58 -32.58
C LYS A 32 19.38 19.85 -31.72
N ASN A 33 19.04 19.55 -30.45
CA ASN A 33 19.92 18.88 -29.50
C ASN A 33 19.69 17.35 -29.52
N GLU A 34 20.70 16.58 -29.93
CA GLU A 34 20.65 15.11 -29.98
C GLU A 34 20.76 14.46 -28.59
N GLN A 35 21.60 15.03 -27.71
CA GLN A 35 21.76 14.53 -26.35
C GLN A 35 20.47 14.66 -25.54
N GLY A 36 19.69 15.74 -25.73
CA GLY A 36 18.42 15.94 -25.02
C GLY A 36 17.39 14.84 -25.33
N LYS A 37 17.24 14.48 -26.62
CA LYS A 37 16.33 13.41 -27.06
C LYS A 37 16.75 12.05 -26.49
N THR A 38 18.04 11.74 -26.58
CA THR A 38 18.59 10.49 -26.06
C THR A 38 18.43 10.40 -24.54
N ASN A 39 18.70 11.48 -23.81
CA ASN A 39 18.56 11.52 -22.36
C ASN A 39 17.09 11.45 -21.91
N PHE A 40 16.18 12.06 -22.66
CA PHE A 40 14.74 11.91 -22.43
C PHE A 40 14.31 10.44 -22.52
N LEU A 41 14.66 9.74 -23.60
CA LEU A 41 14.34 8.31 -23.76
C LEU A 41 15.01 7.44 -22.68
N LYS A 42 16.24 7.75 -22.28
CA LYS A 42 16.93 7.06 -21.18
C LYS A 42 16.22 7.24 -19.84
N ALA A 43 15.67 8.43 -19.57
CA ALA A 43 14.88 8.69 -18.36
C ALA A 43 13.55 7.89 -18.36
N LEU A 44 12.88 7.80 -19.51
CA LEU A 44 11.69 6.95 -19.64
C LEU A 44 12.05 5.48 -19.39
N ALA A 45 13.14 4.98 -19.96
CA ALA A 45 13.58 3.61 -19.75
C ALA A 45 13.99 3.32 -18.30
N SER A 46 14.47 4.32 -17.55
CA SER A 46 14.83 4.15 -16.13
C SER A 46 13.62 4.15 -15.19
N SER A 47 12.43 4.53 -15.67
CA SER A 47 11.20 4.51 -14.86
C SER A 47 10.81 3.12 -14.37
N ASN A 48 11.16 2.06 -15.09
CA ASN A 48 10.86 0.67 -14.71
C ASN A 48 12.02 -0.01 -13.97
N GLN A 49 13.09 0.72 -13.66
CA GLN A 49 14.24 0.15 -12.96
C GLN A 49 14.08 0.42 -11.47
N GLY A 50 14.06 -0.60 -10.62
CA GLY A 50 13.98 -0.47 -9.16
C GLY A 50 15.27 0.04 -8.51
N ARG A 51 15.94 1.01 -9.13
CA ARG A 51 17.20 1.61 -8.67
C ARG A 51 17.07 3.10 -8.43
N SER A 52 17.90 3.60 -7.51
CA SER A 52 18.21 5.02 -7.36
C SER A 52 19.08 5.53 -8.50
N TYR A 53 19.13 6.85 -8.62
CA TYR A 53 19.98 7.54 -9.57
C TYR A 53 21.29 7.96 -8.91
N SER A 54 22.36 8.03 -9.71
CA SER A 54 23.67 8.49 -9.23
C SER A 54 23.86 9.99 -9.48
N PRO A 55 24.79 10.65 -8.76
CA PRO A 55 25.11 12.06 -8.98
C PRO A 55 25.47 12.42 -10.43
N GLY A 56 26.06 11.48 -11.18
CA GLY A 56 26.38 11.66 -12.60
C GLY A 56 25.16 11.65 -13.53
N GLU A 57 23.99 11.31 -13.01
CA GLU A 57 22.71 11.33 -13.73
C GLU A 57 21.91 12.61 -13.46
N LEU A 58 22.39 13.51 -12.59
CA LEU A 58 21.84 14.85 -12.41
C LEU A 58 22.46 15.85 -13.41
N PRO A 59 21.81 16.98 -13.71
CA PRO A 59 22.40 18.03 -14.52
C PRO A 59 23.59 18.68 -13.82
N ASN A 60 24.77 18.65 -14.45
CA ASN A 60 26.02 19.13 -13.85
C ASN A 60 25.93 20.53 -13.20
N HIS A 61 25.18 21.45 -13.82
CA HIS A 61 25.03 22.83 -13.35
C HIS A 61 24.00 22.99 -12.23
N LEU A 62 23.10 22.02 -12.03
CA LEU A 62 22.11 22.00 -10.94
C LEU A 62 22.47 21.00 -9.83
N ARG A 63 23.44 20.11 -10.07
CA ARG A 63 23.79 19.04 -9.14
C ARG A 63 24.07 19.56 -7.72
N PRO A 64 24.88 20.61 -7.49
CA PRO A 64 25.14 21.08 -6.13
C PRO A 64 23.86 21.48 -5.38
N SER A 65 22.95 22.20 -6.03
CA SER A 65 21.70 22.65 -5.39
C SER A 65 20.65 21.54 -5.28
N LEU A 66 20.71 20.52 -6.13
CA LEU A 66 19.84 19.35 -6.03
C LEU A 66 20.31 18.40 -4.92
N GLU A 67 21.62 18.24 -4.73
CA GLU A 67 22.19 17.38 -3.67
C GLU A 67 21.93 17.93 -2.25
N GLU A 68 21.63 19.22 -2.12
CA GLU A 68 21.19 19.83 -0.87
C GLU A 68 19.73 19.49 -0.50
N LYS A 69 18.93 19.01 -1.45
CA LYS A 69 17.52 18.66 -1.23
C LYS A 69 17.36 17.21 -0.78
N PRO A 70 16.29 16.87 -0.04
CA PRO A 70 15.93 15.49 0.21
C PRO A 70 15.77 14.71 -1.11
N PRO A 71 16.46 13.57 -1.30
CA PRO A 71 16.40 12.77 -2.52
C PRO A 71 14.97 12.38 -2.97
N GLN A 72 14.07 12.20 -2.02
CA GLN A 72 12.65 11.86 -2.21
C GLN A 72 11.84 13.02 -2.81
N GLU A 73 12.37 14.24 -2.81
CA GLU A 73 11.71 15.44 -3.32
C GLU A 73 12.22 15.86 -4.70
N ILE A 74 13.18 15.12 -5.26
CA ILE A 74 13.79 15.41 -6.56
C ILE A 74 13.13 14.53 -7.63
N PRO A 75 12.12 15.04 -8.37
CA PRO A 75 11.47 14.26 -9.42
C PRO A 75 12.43 14.06 -10.60
N ILE A 76 12.43 12.85 -11.15
CA ILE A 76 13.24 12.48 -12.32
C ILE A 76 12.37 12.21 -13.55
N VAL A 77 11.36 11.36 -13.39
CA VAL A 77 10.44 11.02 -14.47
C VAL A 77 9.02 10.91 -13.94
N THR A 78 8.09 11.55 -14.62
CA THR A 78 6.65 11.46 -14.38
C THR A 78 5.99 10.92 -15.62
N LEU A 79 5.14 9.91 -15.45
CA LEU A 79 4.41 9.23 -16.52
C LEU A 79 2.91 9.28 -16.20
N TRP A 80 2.08 9.50 -17.23
CA TRP A 80 0.63 9.40 -17.12
C TRP A 80 0.14 8.28 -18.02
N PHE A 81 -0.50 7.30 -17.39
CA PHE A 81 -1.06 6.13 -18.06
C PHE A 81 -2.57 6.20 -18.07
N GLU A 82 -3.17 5.82 -19.19
CA GLU A 82 -4.59 5.50 -19.27
C GLU A 82 -4.77 3.99 -19.03
N PRO A 83 -5.54 3.58 -18.00
CA PRO A 83 -5.86 2.18 -17.78
C PRO A 83 -6.79 1.64 -18.87
N ASP A 84 -6.36 0.57 -19.54
CA ASP A 84 -7.17 -0.18 -20.49
C ASP A 84 -8.08 -1.20 -19.75
N PRO A 85 -9.06 -1.84 -20.44
CA PRO A 85 -9.96 -2.80 -19.80
C PRO A 85 -9.25 -3.98 -19.10
N GLY A 86 -8.10 -4.42 -19.63
CA GLY A 86 -7.30 -5.47 -19.02
C GLY A 86 -6.65 -5.01 -17.72
N ASP A 87 -6.07 -3.81 -17.72
CA ASP A 87 -5.49 -3.23 -16.50
C ASP A 87 -6.53 -3.04 -15.40
N ARG A 88 -7.71 -2.53 -15.75
CA ARG A 88 -8.80 -2.27 -14.79
C ARG A 88 -9.20 -3.55 -14.06
N THR A 89 -9.20 -4.67 -14.77
CA THR A 89 -9.49 -5.99 -14.18
C THR A 89 -8.45 -6.38 -13.14
N VAL A 90 -7.16 -6.22 -13.45
CA VAL A 90 -6.05 -6.58 -12.54
C VAL A 90 -5.93 -5.60 -11.36
N LEU A 91 -6.12 -4.31 -11.63
CA LEU A 91 -5.93 -3.25 -10.64
C LEU A 91 -7.11 -3.07 -9.70
N LYS A 92 -8.26 -3.71 -9.94
CA LYS A 92 -9.47 -3.59 -9.11
C LYS A 92 -9.27 -3.96 -7.65
N GLU A 93 -8.37 -4.90 -7.38
CA GLU A 93 -8.02 -5.34 -6.03
C GLU A 93 -6.96 -4.46 -5.35
N ILE A 94 -6.31 -3.57 -6.11
CA ILE A 94 -5.15 -2.78 -5.65
C ILE A 94 -5.48 -1.31 -5.57
N VAL A 95 -6.26 -0.78 -6.52
CA VAL A 95 -6.56 0.64 -6.67
C VAL A 95 -8.03 0.86 -6.43
N GLU A 96 -8.35 1.69 -5.44
CA GLU A 96 -9.72 2.02 -5.12
C GLU A 96 -10.39 2.77 -6.28
N ASP A 97 -11.59 2.33 -6.66
CA ASP A 97 -12.41 2.97 -7.69
C ASP A 97 -11.67 3.12 -9.05
N ILE A 98 -10.88 2.11 -9.43
CA ILE A 98 -10.12 2.11 -10.69
C ILE A 98 -11.00 2.35 -11.92
N ASP A 99 -12.26 1.94 -11.88
CA ASP A 99 -13.21 2.09 -12.99
C ASP A 99 -13.50 3.57 -13.32
N SER A 100 -13.40 4.48 -12.35
CA SER A 100 -13.56 5.92 -12.58
C SER A 100 -12.25 6.66 -12.88
N VAL A 101 -11.10 5.98 -12.75
CA VAL A 101 -9.78 6.57 -13.02
C VAL A 101 -9.59 6.74 -14.52
N LYS A 102 -9.27 7.98 -14.91
CA LYS A 102 -8.95 8.38 -16.29
C LYS A 102 -7.45 8.29 -16.55
N LEU A 103 -6.63 8.89 -15.68
CA LEU A 103 -5.18 8.78 -15.75
C LEU A 103 -4.60 8.37 -14.41
N LEU A 104 -3.67 7.41 -14.46
CA LEU A 104 -2.76 7.06 -13.39
C LEU A 104 -1.44 7.79 -13.62
N ARG A 105 -1.07 8.68 -12.71
CA ARG A 105 0.22 9.38 -12.72
C ARG A 105 1.20 8.65 -11.81
N VAL A 106 2.40 8.40 -12.32
CA VAL A 106 3.51 7.77 -11.61
C VAL A 106 4.71 8.70 -11.67
N THR A 107 5.20 9.15 -10.52
CA THR A 107 6.41 9.96 -10.40
C THR A 107 7.51 9.14 -9.74
N LYS A 108 8.66 9.02 -10.39
CA LYS A 108 9.86 8.41 -9.81
C LYS A 108 10.86 9.48 -9.39
N PHE A 109 11.36 9.36 -8.17
CA PHE A 109 12.30 10.31 -7.56
C PHE A 109 13.75 9.84 -7.64
N TYR A 110 14.68 10.73 -7.28
CA TYR A 110 16.11 10.51 -7.35
C TYR A 110 16.59 9.32 -6.50
N ASP A 111 15.97 9.09 -5.34
CA ASP A 111 16.26 7.93 -4.49
C ASP A 111 15.69 6.61 -5.02
N GLY A 112 14.90 6.65 -6.10
CA GLY A 112 14.25 5.49 -6.70
C GLY A 112 12.88 5.17 -6.14
N SER A 113 12.36 5.96 -5.18
CA SER A 113 10.99 5.85 -4.69
C SER A 113 9.98 6.30 -5.75
N TYR A 114 8.73 5.89 -5.56
CA TYR A 114 7.61 6.21 -6.44
C TYR A 114 6.48 6.87 -5.67
N GLN A 115 5.85 7.86 -6.30
CA GLN A 115 4.57 8.42 -5.88
C GLN A 115 3.53 8.17 -6.96
N PHE A 116 2.34 7.79 -6.52
CA PHE A 116 1.21 7.48 -7.38
C PHE A 116 0.06 8.45 -7.10
N SER A 117 -0.55 8.95 -8.16
CA SER A 117 -1.76 9.77 -8.09
C SER A 117 -2.70 9.42 -9.22
N VAL A 118 -3.98 9.73 -9.03
CA VAL A 118 -5.04 9.45 -10.00
C VAL A 118 -5.77 10.73 -10.35
N SER A 119 -6.25 10.81 -11.59
CA SER A 119 -7.23 11.82 -12.01
C SER A 119 -8.46 11.15 -12.60
N LYS A 120 -9.63 11.71 -12.27
CA LYS A 120 -10.94 11.29 -12.75
C LYS A 120 -11.51 12.36 -13.68
N GLU A 121 -12.55 12.02 -14.45
CA GLU A 121 -13.26 12.99 -15.29
C GLU A 121 -13.73 14.18 -14.41
N GLN A 122 -13.27 15.40 -14.72
CA GLN A 122 -13.66 16.65 -14.05
C GLN A 122 -13.36 16.72 -12.54
N SER A 123 -12.39 15.94 -12.04
CA SER A 123 -11.91 16.03 -10.66
C SER A 123 -10.43 16.43 -10.61
N PRO A 124 -9.99 17.15 -9.55
CA PRO A 124 -8.56 17.42 -9.37
C PRO A 124 -7.79 16.10 -9.17
N GLU A 125 -6.50 16.13 -9.49
CA GLU A 125 -5.59 15.03 -9.21
C GLU A 125 -5.51 14.78 -7.70
N GLN A 126 -5.55 13.51 -7.29
CA GLN A 126 -5.47 13.11 -5.88
C GLN A 126 -4.46 11.97 -5.70
N PRO A 127 -3.83 11.85 -4.52
CA PRO A 127 -3.01 10.68 -4.20
C PRO A 127 -3.78 9.38 -4.43
N LEU A 128 -3.11 8.38 -4.98
CA LEU A 128 -3.71 7.06 -5.19
C LEU A 128 -4.07 6.44 -3.83
N GLN A 129 -5.30 5.97 -3.71
CA GLN A 129 -5.74 5.19 -2.55
C GLN A 129 -5.71 3.71 -2.93
N PHE A 130 -5.03 2.94 -2.09
CA PHE A 130 -5.00 1.49 -2.26
C PHE A 130 -6.30 0.89 -1.76
N ALA A 131 -6.87 -0.03 -2.55
CA ALA A 131 -8.05 -0.77 -2.13
C ALA A 131 -7.72 -1.52 -0.84
N ARG A 132 -8.60 -1.38 0.16
CA ARG A 132 -8.47 -2.18 1.38
C ARG A 132 -8.90 -3.61 1.05
N PRO A 133 -8.10 -4.64 1.39
CA PRO A 133 -8.55 -6.01 1.23
C PRO A 133 -9.82 -6.22 2.04
N ASP A 134 -10.79 -6.95 1.48
CA ASP A 134 -11.98 -7.35 2.23
C ASP A 134 -11.56 -8.38 3.29
N THR A 135 -11.49 -7.94 4.54
CA THR A 135 -11.14 -8.79 5.69
C THR A 135 -12.37 -9.35 6.40
N SER A 136 -13.57 -9.11 5.86
CA SER A 136 -14.83 -9.60 6.45
C SER A 136 -14.82 -11.12 6.68
N PRO A 137 -14.34 -11.97 5.73
CA PRO A 137 -14.31 -13.41 5.93
C PRO A 137 -13.45 -13.85 7.13
N GLU A 138 -12.27 -13.25 7.29
CA GLU A 138 -11.36 -13.54 8.41
C GLU A 138 -11.93 -13.05 9.74
N VAL A 139 -12.56 -11.87 9.74
CA VAL A 139 -13.21 -11.30 10.93
C VAL A 139 -14.38 -12.17 11.36
N ASP A 140 -15.19 -12.66 10.43
CA ASP A 140 -16.31 -13.55 10.73
C ASP A 140 -15.83 -14.91 11.29
N GLU A 141 -14.73 -15.46 10.78
CA GLU A 141 -14.12 -16.67 11.35
C GLU A 141 -13.59 -16.43 12.78
N ILE A 142 -12.97 -15.28 13.05
CA ILE A 142 -12.52 -14.92 14.41
C ILE A 142 -13.71 -14.86 15.36
N ARG A 143 -14.80 -14.19 14.96
CA ARG A 143 -16.04 -14.10 15.75
C ARG A 143 -16.63 -15.47 16.04
N ARG A 144 -16.70 -16.33 15.01
CA ARG A 144 -17.20 -17.70 15.14
C ARG A 144 -16.38 -18.51 16.15
N VAL A 145 -15.05 -18.44 16.06
CA VAL A 145 -14.14 -19.14 16.99
C VAL A 145 -14.23 -18.57 18.41
N ALA A 146 -14.40 -17.26 18.56
CA ALA A 146 -14.57 -16.60 19.85
C ALA A 146 -15.84 -17.06 20.57
N GLU A 147 -16.96 -17.14 19.86
CA GLU A 147 -18.24 -17.64 20.41
C GLU A 147 -18.18 -19.13 20.76
N GLU A 148 -17.54 -19.97 19.94
CA GLU A 148 -17.32 -21.37 20.27
C GLU A 148 -16.47 -21.54 21.56
N LEU A 149 -15.42 -20.72 21.70
CA LEU A 149 -14.57 -20.72 22.89
C LEU A 149 -15.36 -20.28 24.12
N ARG A 150 -16.17 -19.23 23.99
CA ARG A 150 -17.07 -18.73 25.05
C ARG A 150 -17.99 -19.84 25.55
N ALA A 151 -18.71 -20.49 24.63
CA ALA A 151 -19.65 -21.56 24.97
C ALA A 151 -18.96 -22.71 25.71
N LYS A 152 -17.77 -23.13 25.25
CA LYS A 152 -16.99 -24.20 25.90
C LYS A 152 -16.50 -23.82 27.29
N LEU A 153 -15.94 -22.62 27.46
CA LEU A 153 -15.39 -22.18 28.73
C LEU A 153 -16.50 -21.94 29.77
N LEU A 154 -17.62 -21.32 29.38
CA LEU A 154 -18.77 -21.14 30.28
C LEU A 154 -19.36 -22.50 30.69
N GLY A 155 -19.55 -23.42 29.74
CA GLY A 155 -19.99 -24.78 30.04
C GLY A 155 -19.04 -25.54 30.97
N HIS A 156 -17.74 -25.19 30.99
CA HIS A 156 -16.79 -25.74 31.95
C HIS A 156 -16.94 -25.13 33.34
N THR A 157 -17.16 -23.81 33.44
CA THR A 157 -17.43 -23.13 34.72
C THR A 157 -18.72 -23.61 35.40
N ASP A 158 -19.72 -24.03 34.61
CA ASP A 158 -20.97 -24.58 35.14
C ASP A 158 -20.81 -26.04 35.64
N ARG A 159 -19.85 -26.78 35.09
CA ARG A 159 -19.58 -28.20 35.44
C ARG A 159 -18.60 -28.35 36.60
N LEU A 160 -17.68 -27.41 36.79
CA LEU A 160 -16.63 -27.48 37.79
C LEU A 160 -16.70 -26.26 38.74
N PRO A 161 -17.10 -26.46 40.01
CA PRO A 161 -17.24 -25.38 41.00
C PRO A 161 -15.96 -24.57 41.23
N GLU A 162 -14.80 -25.21 41.07
CA GLU A 162 -13.47 -24.59 41.22
C GLU A 162 -13.22 -23.47 40.20
N PHE A 163 -13.91 -23.51 39.05
CA PHE A 163 -13.78 -22.51 37.99
C PHE A 163 -14.90 -21.45 38.02
N ALA A 164 -15.90 -21.60 38.89
CA ALA A 164 -17.00 -20.64 39.02
C ALA A 164 -16.55 -19.19 39.28
N PRO A 165 -15.49 -18.90 40.09
CA PRO A 165 -15.01 -17.53 40.29
C PRO A 165 -14.44 -16.87 39.02
N SER A 166 -14.09 -17.66 38.00
CA SER A 166 -13.51 -17.16 36.73
C SER A 166 -14.57 -16.87 35.66
N LYS A 167 -15.84 -17.18 35.91
CA LYS A 167 -16.94 -17.10 34.92
C LYS A 167 -17.10 -15.71 34.32
N ASP A 168 -17.15 -14.68 35.15
CA ASP A 168 -17.31 -13.29 34.70
C ASP A 168 -16.11 -12.81 33.88
N LYS A 169 -14.90 -13.20 34.30
CA LYS A 169 -13.66 -12.89 33.59
C LYS A 169 -13.60 -13.58 32.22
N ILE A 170 -14.02 -14.83 32.13
CA ILE A 170 -14.11 -15.58 30.87
C ILE A 170 -15.14 -14.94 29.93
N ALA A 171 -16.31 -14.57 30.44
CA ALA A 171 -17.34 -13.89 29.67
C ALA A 171 -16.83 -12.56 29.11
N GLN A 172 -16.22 -11.73 29.95
CA GLN A 172 -15.66 -10.44 29.55
C GLN A 172 -14.57 -10.58 28.48
N LEU A 173 -13.64 -11.52 28.64
CA LEU A 173 -12.54 -11.73 27.68
C LEU A 173 -13.05 -12.22 26.33
N THR A 174 -13.99 -13.16 26.31
CA THR A 174 -14.53 -13.71 25.06
C THR A 174 -15.48 -12.75 24.34
N GLU A 175 -16.25 -11.96 25.08
CA GLU A 175 -17.10 -10.90 24.54
C GLU A 175 -16.28 -9.77 23.92
N SER A 176 -15.16 -9.39 24.56
CA SER A 176 -14.24 -8.38 24.00
C SER A 176 -13.65 -8.81 22.65
N LEU A 177 -13.39 -10.10 22.46
CA LEU A 177 -12.90 -10.65 21.20
C LEU A 177 -13.99 -10.73 20.12
N ALA A 178 -15.22 -11.11 20.49
CA ALA A 178 -16.34 -11.23 19.55
C ALA A 178 -16.84 -9.87 19.03
N THR A 179 -16.72 -8.83 19.86
CA THR A 179 -17.22 -7.47 19.55
C THR A 179 -16.14 -6.50 19.07
N ALA A 180 -14.86 -6.92 19.05
CA ALA A 180 -13.77 -6.09 18.57
C ALA A 180 -13.96 -5.67 17.10
N ASP A 181 -13.65 -4.40 16.84
CA ASP A 181 -13.53 -3.81 15.52
C ASP A 181 -12.09 -3.98 15.03
N PHE A 182 -11.87 -5.05 14.27
CA PHE A 182 -10.55 -5.39 13.72
C PHE A 182 -10.05 -4.40 12.65
N ALA A 183 -10.88 -3.46 12.20
CA ALA A 183 -10.44 -2.35 11.35
C ALA A 183 -9.74 -1.23 12.16
N LYS A 184 -9.83 -1.25 13.50
CA LYS A 184 -9.15 -0.28 14.38
C LYS A 184 -7.89 -0.89 14.99
N VAL A 185 -6.74 -0.37 14.58
CA VAL A 185 -5.40 -0.78 15.09
C VAL A 185 -5.33 -0.81 16.61
N GLY A 186 -5.94 0.17 17.29
CA GLY A 186 -5.95 0.23 18.75
C GLY A 186 -6.63 -0.97 19.40
N GLN A 187 -7.77 -1.41 18.87
CA GLN A 187 -8.50 -2.56 19.39
C GLN A 187 -7.79 -3.88 19.04
N LEU A 188 -7.21 -3.96 17.84
CA LEU A 188 -6.38 -5.10 17.42
C LEU A 188 -5.17 -5.31 18.35
N ALA A 189 -4.49 -4.22 18.72
CA ALA A 189 -3.35 -4.25 19.64
C ALA A 189 -3.75 -4.73 21.04
N GLU A 190 -4.92 -4.29 21.52
CA GLU A 190 -5.45 -4.69 22.83
C GLU A 190 -5.85 -6.17 22.86
N VAL A 191 -6.53 -6.66 21.82
CA VAL A 191 -6.83 -8.08 21.63
C VAL A 191 -5.54 -8.90 21.61
N ARG A 192 -4.55 -8.51 20.79
CA ARG A 192 -3.26 -9.20 20.73
C ARG A 192 -2.55 -9.26 22.08
N ARG A 193 -2.55 -8.16 22.84
CA ARG A 193 -1.93 -8.10 24.18
C ARG A 193 -2.61 -9.05 25.17
N THR A 194 -3.94 -9.11 25.11
CA THR A 194 -4.79 -9.92 25.99
C THR A 194 -4.59 -11.42 25.76
N PHE A 195 -4.31 -11.80 24.51
CA PHE A 195 -4.11 -13.19 24.10
C PHE A 195 -2.64 -13.53 23.78
N ASP A 196 -1.68 -12.68 24.17
CA ASP A 196 -0.25 -12.96 23.99
C ASP A 196 0.12 -14.19 24.86
N PRO A 197 0.68 -15.27 24.26
CA PRO A 197 1.01 -16.49 24.98
C PRO A 197 2.12 -16.29 26.02
N ARG A 198 2.86 -15.17 25.96
CA ARG A 198 3.80 -14.76 27.02
C ARG A 198 3.09 -14.27 28.29
N ASN A 199 1.79 -13.99 28.22
CA ASN A 199 0.97 -13.45 29.30
C ASN A 199 -0.12 -14.42 29.81
N SER A 200 -0.29 -15.62 29.24
CA SER A 200 -1.40 -16.52 29.60
C SER A 200 -1.02 -18.01 29.54
N TRP A 201 -1.29 -18.73 30.64
CA TRP A 201 -1.10 -20.18 30.79
C TRP A 201 -2.22 -21.04 30.16
N LEU A 202 -3.13 -20.43 29.39
CA LEU A 202 -4.30 -21.12 28.85
C LEU A 202 -4.04 -21.64 27.42
N TYR A 203 -4.31 -22.95 27.23
CA TYR A 203 -4.61 -23.69 26.00
C TYR A 203 -3.91 -23.32 24.67
N GLU A 204 -2.86 -24.08 24.34
CA GLU A 204 -2.03 -23.92 23.14
C GLU A 204 -2.75 -24.05 21.78
N TYR A 205 -3.83 -24.81 21.64
CA TYR A 205 -4.34 -25.14 20.30
C TYR A 205 -5.20 -24.02 19.66
N HIS A 206 -6.16 -23.48 20.41
CA HIS A 206 -7.06 -22.44 19.89
C HIS A 206 -6.40 -21.05 19.85
N LEU A 207 -5.53 -20.75 20.82
CA LEU A 207 -4.74 -19.52 20.85
C LEU A 207 -3.73 -19.44 19.70
N LYS A 208 -3.05 -20.54 19.36
CA LYS A 208 -2.15 -20.57 18.19
C LYS A 208 -2.89 -20.30 16.87
N ARG A 209 -4.15 -20.76 16.72
CA ARG A 209 -4.97 -20.42 15.54
C ARG A 209 -5.34 -18.94 15.51
N ILE A 210 -5.80 -18.37 16.62
CA ILE A 210 -6.16 -16.94 16.71
C ILE A 210 -4.92 -16.05 16.47
N LEU A 211 -3.79 -16.37 17.08
CA LEU A 211 -2.53 -15.64 16.90
C LEU A 211 -2.01 -15.72 15.46
N LYS A 212 -2.11 -16.89 14.80
CA LYS A 212 -1.69 -17.05 13.40
C LYS A 212 -2.52 -16.16 12.46
N VAL A 213 -3.82 -16.02 12.73
CA VAL A 213 -4.70 -15.13 11.95
C VAL A 213 -4.37 -13.66 12.26
N LEU A 214 -4.22 -13.30 13.53
CA LEU A 214 -3.84 -11.94 13.95
C LEU A 214 -2.48 -11.51 13.40
N GLU A 215 -1.49 -12.40 13.34
CA GLU A 215 -0.17 -12.12 12.74
C GLU A 215 -0.26 -11.88 11.23
N ALA A 216 -1.13 -12.59 10.52
CA ALA A 216 -1.37 -12.37 9.10
C ALA A 216 -2.03 -11.00 8.85
N THR A 217 -3.03 -10.63 9.68
CA THR A 217 -3.72 -9.33 9.60
C THR A 217 -2.81 -8.16 9.99
N VAL A 218 -1.99 -8.30 11.03
CA VAL A 218 -1.06 -7.25 11.50
C VAL A 218 0.09 -7.03 10.51
N ARG A 219 0.65 -8.09 9.91
CA ARG A 219 1.70 -7.93 8.88
C ARG A 219 1.22 -7.09 7.69
N TRP A 220 -0.06 -7.23 7.33
CA TRP A 220 -0.70 -6.46 6.26
C TRP A 220 -0.97 -5.00 6.62
N TYR A 221 -1.18 -4.69 7.90
CA TYR A 221 -1.49 -3.33 8.33
C TYR A 221 -0.24 -2.44 8.52
N ILE A 222 0.94 -3.05 8.64
CA ILE A 222 2.21 -2.36 8.94
C ILE A 222 3.13 -2.24 7.70
N SER A 223 2.84 -2.96 6.62
CA SER A 223 3.49 -2.83 5.30
C SER A 223 2.76 -1.83 4.41
#